data_AF-A0A9E1GME9-F1
#
_entry.id   AF-A0A9E1GME9-F1
#
_cell.length_a   1.000
_cell.length_b   1.000
_cell.length_c   1.000
_cell.angle_alpha   90.00
_cell.angle_beta   90.00
_cell.angle_gamma   90.00
#
_symmetry.space_group_name_H-M   'P 1'
#
loop_
_entity.id
_entity.type
_entity.pdbx_description
1 polymer ?
#
loop_
_entity_poly.entity_id
_entity_poly.type
_entity_poly.pdbx_seq_one_letter_code
_entity_poly.pdbx_strand_id
1 'polypeptide(L)' 'MVEPFSEEYNTHAAFKKIPLDALKKLPSPMNLICVTPTRIDALFSDFKKDGYSVRQVLHQLA' A
#
# COMPACT_ATOMS: atom_id res chain seq x y z
N MET A 1 -3.75 14.36 7.69
CA MET A 1 -3.03 14.63 6.43
C MET A 1 -1.56 14.43 6.73
N VAL A 2 -0.85 13.64 5.93
CA VAL A 2 0.59 13.44 6.15
C VAL A 2 1.32 14.62 5.50
N GLU A 3 1.98 15.44 6.32
CA GLU A 3 2.68 16.62 5.82
C GLU A 3 3.88 16.22 4.95
N PRO A 4 4.11 16.90 3.80
CA PRO A 4 5.27 16.62 2.96
C PRO A 4 6.59 16.72 3.72
N PHE A 5 7.45 15.72 3.53
CA PHE A 5 8.79 15.62 4.15
C PHE A 5 8.82 15.54 5.68
N SER A 6 7.67 15.30 6.34
CA SER A 6 7.61 14.85 7.73
C SER A 6 8.33 13.49 7.91
N GLU A 7 8.56 13.10 9.15
CA GLU A 7 9.16 11.80 9.47
C GLU A 7 8.34 10.62 8.92
N GLU A 8 7.02 10.65 9.08
CA GLU A 8 6.09 9.66 8.53
C GLU A 8 6.20 9.60 7.00
N TYR A 9 6.22 10.76 6.34
CA TYR A 9 6.37 10.85 4.88
C TYR A 9 7.68 10.21 4.40
N ASN A 10 8.80 10.58 5.03
CA ASN A 10 10.12 10.11 4.64
C ASN A 10 10.27 8.59 4.85
N THR A 11 9.64 8.06 5.90
CA THR A 11 9.58 6.62 6.18
C THR A 11 8.85 5.88 5.06
N HIS A 12 7.71 6.40 4.59
CA HIS A 12 6.99 5.81 3.45
C HIS A 12 7.77 5.91 2.14
N ALA A 13 8.43 7.03 1.86
CA ALA A 13 9.26 7.20 0.68
C ALA A 13 10.43 6.19 0.68
N ALA A 14 11.09 5.99 1.81
CA ALA A 14 12.15 4.99 1.97
C ALA A 14 11.63 3.56 1.76
N PHE A 15 10.48 3.20 2.36
CA PHE A 15 9.86 1.89 2.17
C PHE A 15 9.50 1.61 0.70
N LYS A 16 8.98 2.62 -0.02
CA LYS A 16 8.66 2.54 -1.45
C LYS A 16 9.89 2.67 -2.36
N LYS A 17 11.09 2.86 -1.80
CA LYS A 17 12.36 3.08 -2.52
C LYS A 17 12.32 4.29 -3.46
N ILE A 18 11.62 5.36 -3.05
CA ILE A 18 11.54 6.61 -3.80
C ILE A 18 12.55 7.60 -3.20
N PRO A 19 13.52 8.11 -3.98
CA PRO A 19 14.51 9.07 -3.47
C PRO A 19 13.86 10.41 -3.08
N LEU A 20 14.18 10.93 -1.89
CA LEU A 20 13.65 12.21 -1.42
C LEU A 20 14.05 13.38 -2.33
N ASP A 21 15.26 13.35 -2.90
CA ASP A 21 15.74 14.40 -3.80
C ASP A 21 14.91 14.47 -5.09
N ALA A 22 14.37 13.35 -5.57
CA ALA A 22 13.46 13.34 -6.70
C ALA A 22 12.12 13.98 -6.33
N LEU A 23 11.60 13.70 -5.13
CA LEU A 23 10.35 14.26 -4.62
C LEU A 23 10.43 15.78 -4.40
N LYS A 24 11.57 16.28 -3.91
CA LYS A 24 11.82 17.71 -3.71
C LYS A 24 11.94 18.50 -5.02
N LYS A 25 12.29 17.84 -6.12
CA LYS A 25 12.42 18.46 -7.45
C LYS A 25 11.10 18.58 -8.20
N LEU A 26 10.03 17.99 -7.69
CA LEU A 26 8.70 18.10 -8.30
C LEU A 26 8.18 19.55 -8.21
N PRO A 27 7.43 20.04 -9.22
CA PRO A 27 6.89 21.40 -9.21
C PRO A 27 5.84 21.64 -8.11
N SER A 28 5.31 20.56 -7.52
CA SER A 28 4.44 20.59 -6.35
C SER A 28 4.73 19.38 -5.46
N PRO A 29 4.47 19.46 -4.14
CA PRO A 29 4.63 18.32 -3.26
C PRO A 29 3.74 17.14 -3.69
N MET A 30 4.33 15.96 -3.80
CA MET A 30 3.57 14.72 -4.04
C MET A 30 2.96 14.27 -2.71
N ASN A 31 1.66 14.45 -2.53
CA ASN A 31 0.98 14.08 -1.28
C ASN A 31 0.88 12.55 -1.11
N LEU A 32 0.91 12.08 0.14
CA LEU A 32 0.69 10.68 0.48
C LEU A 32 -0.78 10.42 0.80
N ILE A 33 -1.30 9.34 0.22
CA ILE A 33 -2.61 8.77 0.56
C ILE A 33 -2.35 7.41 1.21
N CYS A 34 -2.57 7.34 2.52
CA CYS A 34 -2.44 6.12 3.29
C CYS A 34 -3.81 5.45 3.41
N VAL A 35 -3.95 4.23 2.86
CA VAL A 35 -5.20 3.46 2.90
C VAL A 35 -4.92 2.11 3.56
N THR A 36 -5.71 1.80 4.59
CA THR A 36 -5.73 0.47 5.19
C THR A 36 -6.92 -0.30 4.60
N PRO A 37 -6.70 -1.40 3.88
CA PRO A 37 -7.79 -2.16 3.29
C PRO A 37 -8.58 -2.89 4.38
N THR A 38 -9.90 -2.72 4.41
CA THR A 38 -10.80 -3.40 5.35
C THR A 38 -11.23 -4.79 4.86
N ARG A 39 -11.09 -5.03 3.55
CA ARG A 39 -11.42 -6.29 2.88
C ARG A 39 -10.55 -6.49 1.65
N ILE A 40 -10.14 -7.74 1.41
CA ILE A 40 -9.43 -8.17 0.22
C ILE A 40 -10.15 -9.39 -0.35
N ASP A 41 -10.57 -9.31 -1.62
CA ASP A 41 -11.10 -10.42 -2.38
C ASP A 41 -10.03 -10.92 -3.36
N ALA A 42 -9.66 -12.19 -3.24
CA ALA A 42 -8.70 -12.83 -4.14
C ALA A 42 -9.37 -13.94 -4.94
N LEU A 43 -9.08 -13.98 -6.24
CA LEU A 43 -9.47 -15.08 -7.13
C LEU A 43 -8.21 -15.80 -7.60
N PHE A 44 -8.01 -17.04 -7.16
CA PHE A 44 -6.80 -17.81 -7.47
C PHE A 44 -7.13 -19.28 -7.73
N SER A 45 -6.96 -19.72 -8.98
CA SER A 45 -7.37 -21.05 -9.44
C SER A 45 -6.58 -22.19 -8.82
N ASP A 46 -5.31 -21.95 -8.48
CA ASP A 46 -4.44 -23.00 -7.93
C ASP A 46 -4.90 -23.50 -6.57
N PHE A 47 -5.70 -22.72 -5.83
CA PHE A 47 -6.32 -23.17 -4.59
C PHE A 47 -7.19 -24.42 -4.74
N LYS A 48 -7.74 -24.68 -5.93
CA LYS A 48 -8.45 -25.95 -6.20
C LYS A 48 -7.54 -27.17 -6.09
N LYS A 49 -6.25 -27.04 -6.44
CA LYS A 49 -5.28 -28.14 -6.40
C LYS A 49 -5.09 -28.65 -4.97
N ASP A 50 -5.24 -27.75 -4.00
CA ASP A 50 -5.10 -28.04 -2.57
C ASP A 50 -6.47 -28.21 -1.87
N GLY A 51 -7.57 -28.30 -2.63
CA GLY A 51 -8.92 -28.52 -2.10
C GLY A 51 -9.62 -27.27 -1.53
N TYR A 52 -9.05 -26.08 -1.69
CA TYR A 52 -9.63 -24.82 -1.22
C TYR A 52 -10.55 -24.16 -2.26
N SER A 53 -11.36 -23.20 -1.78
CA SER A 53 -12.14 -22.32 -2.66
C SER A 53 -11.21 -21.42 -3.50
N VAL A 54 -11.53 -21.27 -4.79
CA VAL A 54 -10.84 -20.34 -5.71
C VAL A 54 -10.99 -18.88 -5.24
N ARG A 55 -12.13 -18.57 -4.62
CA ARG A 55 -12.40 -17.23 -4.08
C ARG A 55 -12.11 -17.23 -2.59
N GLN A 56 -11.19 -16.38 -2.17
CA GLN A 56 -10.86 -16.13 -0.78
C GLN A 56 -11.24 -14.70 -0.42
N VAL A 57 -11.73 -14.51 0.81
CA VAL A 57 -12.06 -13.20 1.35
C VAL A 57 -11.31 -13.04 2.66
N LEU A 58 -10.48 -12.01 2.74
CA LEU A 58 -9.81 -11.61 3.97
C LEU A 58 -10.44 -10.32 4.47
N HIS A 59 -10.96 -10.35 5.70
CA HIS A 59 -11.40 -9.16 6.41
C HIS A 59 -10.29 -8.71 7.35
N GLN A 60 -10.11 -7.40 7.49
CA GLN A 60 -9.24 -6.87 8.53
C GLN A 60 -9.85 -7.22 9.89
N LEU A 61 -9.09 -7.91 10.75
CA LEU A 61 -9.49 -8.15 12.14
C LEU A 61 -9.43 -6.81 12.88
N ALA A 62 -10.52 -6.49 13.58
CA ALA A 62 -10.65 -5.26 14.37
C ALA A 62 -9.67 -5.23 15.55
#